data_AF-A0A2X3IZY1-F1
#
_entry.id   AF-A0A2X3IZY1-F1
#
_cell.length_a   1.000
_cell.length_b   1.000
_cell.length_c   1.000
_cell.angle_alpha   90.00
_cell.angle_beta   90.00
_cell.angle_gamma   90.00
#
_symmetry.space_group_name_H-M   'P 1'
#
loop_
_entity.id
_entity.type
_entity.pdbx_description
1 polymer ?
#
loop_
_entity_poly.entity_id
_entity_poly.type
_entity_poly.pdbx_seq_one_letter_code
_entity_poly.pdbx_strand_id
1 'polypeptide(L)'
;MKNAALRSTFSALILASGAGYLSHAEAAPPAASVPQSSTPQTTTLAEQGRNPAEFPAYVEKLKQQARAQGISNATLVKAFANIQFVDRVIQSDRNQLEKKITLDDYLNRVLTPAKIKQARSLATRHRTELEKVSEKSGVQSRYIVALWAMESNFGKLQGKEDVISALATLAFEGRREAFFTHELMAALKIIQRGNASAAQMKGSWAGAMGQNQFMPSSLLRYGKRRRRGRQN
;
A
#
# COMPACT_ATOMS: atom_id res chain seq x y z
N MET A 1 -47.35 8.48 8.93
CA MET A 1 -48.11 9.71 9.27
C MET A 1 -47.32 10.47 10.32
N LYS A 2 -47.30 11.79 10.18
CA LYS A 2 -46.49 12.81 10.86
C LYS A 2 -46.49 12.69 12.39
N ASN A 3 -45.37 13.05 13.05
CA ASN A 3 -45.36 14.10 14.08
C ASN A 3 -43.91 14.59 14.33
N ALA A 4 -43.80 15.91 14.37
CA ALA A 4 -42.61 16.72 14.63
C ALA A 4 -42.95 17.70 15.76
N ALA A 5 -41.94 18.21 16.49
CA ALA A 5 -41.86 19.44 17.31
C ALA A 5 -41.13 19.18 18.65
N LEU A 6 -40.40 20.10 19.30
CA LEU A 6 -39.75 21.37 18.94
C LEU A 6 -38.88 21.78 20.16
N ARG A 7 -37.74 22.41 19.85
CA ARG A 7 -36.86 23.38 20.54
C ARG A 7 -37.20 23.87 21.96
N SER A 8 -36.13 24.10 22.75
CA SER A 8 -36.13 24.99 23.92
C SER A 8 -35.06 26.09 23.77
N THR A 9 -35.47 27.32 24.01
CA THR A 9 -34.71 28.58 24.02
C THR A 9 -34.67 29.12 25.44
N PHE A 10 -33.55 29.72 25.86
CA PHE A 10 -33.53 30.63 27.00
C PHE A 10 -32.72 31.89 26.67
N SER A 11 -33.40 33.03 26.67
CA SER A 11 -32.84 34.37 26.77
C SER A 11 -33.21 34.91 28.15
N ALA A 12 -32.26 35.51 28.86
CA ALA A 12 -32.54 36.40 29.99
C ALA A 12 -31.56 37.57 29.93
N LEU A 13 -32.14 38.77 29.99
CA LEU A 13 -31.54 40.09 29.88
C LEU A 13 -31.98 40.87 31.11
N ILE A 14 -31.08 41.33 31.99
CA ILE A 14 -31.36 42.44 32.95
C ILE A 14 -30.07 43.23 33.26
N LEU A 15 -30.11 44.50 32.80
CA LEU A 15 -29.73 45.81 33.38
C LEU A 15 -28.40 46.07 34.13
N ALA A 16 -27.87 47.25 33.79
CA ALA A 16 -26.62 47.87 34.17
C ALA A 16 -26.72 48.81 35.39
N SER A 17 -25.58 49.08 36.04
CA SER A 17 -25.24 50.35 36.72
C SER A 17 -23.72 50.42 36.89
N GLY A 18 -23.10 51.54 36.50
CA GLY A 18 -21.64 51.70 36.44
C GLY A 18 -21.01 52.37 37.66
N ALA A 19 -19.68 52.33 37.71
CA ALA A 19 -18.78 53.34 38.29
C ALA A 19 -17.37 53.06 37.77
N GLY A 20 -16.72 54.08 37.20
CA GLY A 20 -15.42 53.96 36.55
C GLY A 20 -14.24 54.05 37.52
N TYR A 21 -13.12 53.46 37.12
CA TYR A 21 -11.77 53.94 37.39
C TYR A 21 -10.88 53.60 36.19
N LEU A 22 -10.18 54.63 35.68
CA LEU A 22 -9.19 54.56 34.61
C LEU A 22 -7.92 53.88 35.12
N SER A 23 -7.49 52.80 34.46
CA SER A 23 -6.11 52.33 34.52
C SER A 23 -5.61 52.15 33.10
N HIS A 24 -4.49 52.80 32.79
CA HIS A 24 -3.83 52.78 31.49
C HIS A 24 -3.35 51.36 31.20
N ALA A 25 -3.91 50.73 30.16
CA ALA A 25 -3.42 49.47 29.62
C ALA A 25 -2.43 49.75 28.49
N GLU A 26 -1.22 49.24 28.68
CA GLU A 26 -0.11 49.27 27.73
C GLU A 26 -0.49 48.55 26.43
N ALA A 27 -0.25 49.20 25.29
CA ALA A 27 -0.59 48.71 23.97
C ALA A 27 0.32 47.55 23.56
N ALA A 28 -0.28 46.39 23.28
CA ALA A 28 0.39 45.26 22.67
C ALA A 28 0.91 45.59 21.25
N PRO A 29 2.07 45.05 20.83
CA PRO A 29 2.64 45.33 19.51
C PRO A 29 1.79 44.72 18.38
N PRO A 30 1.80 45.30 17.16
CA PRO A 30 1.04 44.79 16.04
C PRO A 30 1.57 43.42 15.59
N ALA A 31 0.66 42.44 15.51
CA ALA A 31 0.93 41.12 14.99
C ALA A 31 1.49 41.20 13.56
N ALA A 32 2.67 40.62 13.35
CA ALA A 32 3.30 40.50 12.05
C ALA A 32 2.39 39.77 11.05
N SER A 33 2.20 40.39 9.91
CA SER A 33 1.47 39.90 8.75
C SER A 33 2.12 38.63 8.19
N VAL A 34 1.45 37.50 8.40
CA VAL A 34 1.79 36.21 7.78
C VAL A 34 1.50 36.32 6.27
N PRO A 35 2.44 35.99 5.37
CA PRO A 35 2.14 35.96 3.94
C PRO A 35 1.16 34.81 3.66
N GLN A 36 -0.06 35.17 3.23
CA GLN A 36 -0.98 34.26 2.55
C GLN A 36 -0.46 34.00 1.13
N SER A 37 -0.32 32.71 0.79
CA SER A 37 -0.66 32.07 -0.50
C SER A 37 0.39 31.03 -0.92
N SER A 38 0.20 29.80 -0.47
CA SER A 38 0.50 28.64 -1.30
C SER A 38 -0.74 27.76 -1.28
N THR A 39 -1.51 27.81 -2.37
CA THR A 39 -2.59 26.88 -2.64
C THR A 39 -2.09 25.44 -2.43
N PRO A 40 -2.91 24.52 -1.89
CA PRO A 40 -2.62 23.11 -2.02
C PRO A 40 -2.49 22.83 -3.51
N GLN A 41 -1.36 22.28 -3.96
CA GLN A 41 -1.30 21.68 -5.28
C GLN A 41 -2.26 20.49 -5.29
N THR A 42 -3.51 20.77 -5.66
CA THR A 42 -4.44 19.75 -6.08
C THR A 42 -3.83 19.11 -7.32
N THR A 43 -3.13 17.99 -7.16
CA THR A 43 -2.94 17.06 -8.27
C THR A 43 -4.33 16.54 -8.64
N THR A 44 -5.06 17.29 -9.46
CA THR A 44 -6.26 16.81 -10.14
C THR A 44 -5.80 15.80 -11.18
N LEU A 45 -5.58 14.57 -10.71
CA LEU A 45 -5.39 13.42 -11.57
C LEU A 45 -6.69 12.65 -11.63
N ALA A 46 -7.48 13.12 -12.59
CA ALA A 46 -8.74 12.68 -13.14
C ALA A 46 -9.59 11.76 -12.24
N GLU A 47 -10.67 12.32 -11.68
CA GLU A 47 -11.85 11.54 -11.25
C GLU A 47 -12.41 10.64 -12.38
N GLN A 48 -12.00 10.88 -13.63
CA GLN A 48 -12.37 10.11 -14.82
C GLN A 48 -11.27 9.16 -15.34
N GLY A 49 -10.09 9.10 -14.69
CA GLY A 49 -8.92 8.35 -15.15
C GLY A 49 -8.15 9.00 -16.32
N ARG A 50 -6.86 8.70 -16.45
CA ARG A 50 -6.01 9.14 -17.59
C ARG A 50 -6.26 8.30 -18.86
N ASN A 51 -6.05 8.87 -20.04
CA ASN A 51 -6.15 8.14 -21.32
C ASN A 51 -4.96 7.15 -21.45
N PRO A 52 -5.18 5.83 -21.65
CA PRO A 52 -4.09 4.85 -21.79
C PRO A 52 -3.02 5.20 -22.85
N ALA A 53 -3.35 5.99 -23.87
CA ALA A 53 -2.40 6.49 -24.86
C ALA A 53 -1.28 7.38 -24.26
N GLU A 54 -1.49 7.97 -23.09
CA GLU A 54 -0.51 8.78 -22.35
C GLU A 54 0.45 7.93 -21.50
N PHE A 55 0.18 6.62 -21.34
CA PHE A 55 0.98 5.74 -20.51
C PHE A 55 2.47 5.71 -20.89
N PRO A 56 2.87 5.67 -22.18
CA PRO A 56 4.29 5.70 -22.56
C PRO A 56 5.02 6.96 -22.07
N ALA A 57 4.39 8.14 -22.16
CA ALA A 57 4.98 9.39 -21.68
C ALA A 57 5.12 9.38 -20.15
N TYR A 58 4.13 8.82 -19.45
CA TYR A 58 4.21 8.65 -18.00
C TYR A 58 5.31 7.66 -17.58
N VAL A 59 5.53 6.60 -18.34
CA VAL A 59 6.65 5.67 -18.12
C VAL A 59 8.00 6.38 -18.21
N GLU A 60 8.18 7.33 -19.14
CA GLU A 60 9.41 8.13 -19.20
C GLU A 60 9.58 9.04 -17.96
N LYS A 61 8.49 9.63 -17.45
CA LYS A 61 8.51 10.36 -16.16
C LYS A 61 8.94 9.44 -15.01
N LEU A 62 8.40 8.22 -14.93
CA LEU A 62 8.79 7.24 -13.92
C LEU A 62 10.27 6.86 -14.04
N LYS A 63 10.78 6.66 -15.26
CA LYS A 63 12.22 6.38 -15.48
C LYS A 63 13.09 7.55 -15.02
N GLN A 64 12.71 8.79 -15.30
CA GLN A 64 13.44 9.98 -14.81
C GLN A 64 13.49 10.02 -13.29
N GLN A 65 12.35 9.81 -12.63
CA GLN A 65 12.28 9.74 -11.16
C GLN A 65 13.16 8.60 -10.60
N ALA A 66 13.15 7.42 -11.25
CA ALA A 66 13.97 6.31 -10.84
C ALA A 66 15.47 6.60 -10.96
N ARG A 67 15.91 7.27 -12.04
CA ARG A 67 17.31 7.72 -12.19
C ARG A 67 17.70 8.68 -11.08
N ALA A 68 16.84 9.64 -10.75
CA ALA A 68 17.07 10.58 -9.65
C ALA A 68 17.21 9.88 -8.29
N GLN A 69 16.63 8.68 -8.13
CA GLN A 69 16.78 7.84 -6.94
C GLN A 69 17.93 6.82 -7.03
N GLY A 70 18.83 6.96 -8.00
CA GLY A 70 20.02 6.12 -8.15
C GLY A 70 19.76 4.75 -8.79
N ILE A 71 18.64 4.58 -9.52
CA ILE A 71 18.43 3.38 -10.33
C ILE A 71 19.23 3.49 -11.63
N SER A 72 20.07 2.49 -11.88
CA SER A 72 20.96 2.43 -13.04
C SER A 72 20.19 2.28 -14.36
N ASN A 73 20.77 2.81 -15.43
CA ASN A 73 20.22 2.67 -16.78
C ASN A 73 20.04 1.18 -17.16
N ALA A 74 20.98 0.32 -16.77
CA ALA A 74 20.91 -1.11 -17.03
C ALA A 74 19.70 -1.78 -16.34
N THR A 75 19.40 -1.39 -15.10
CA THR A 75 18.20 -1.86 -14.40
C THR A 75 16.93 -1.37 -15.08
N LEU A 76 16.88 -0.10 -15.49
CA LEU A 76 15.70 0.47 -16.15
C LEU A 76 15.43 -0.18 -17.50
N VAL A 77 16.45 -0.40 -18.32
CA VAL A 77 16.31 -1.09 -19.62
C VAL A 77 15.71 -2.48 -19.39
N LYS A 78 16.20 -3.25 -18.40
CA LYS A 78 15.69 -4.59 -18.12
C LYS A 78 14.28 -4.59 -17.54
N ALA A 79 14.00 -3.71 -16.57
CA ALA A 79 12.72 -3.67 -15.86
C ALA A 79 11.58 -3.18 -16.75
N PHE A 80 11.85 -2.23 -17.64
CA PHE A 80 10.86 -1.62 -18.52
C PHE A 80 10.82 -2.22 -19.93
N ALA A 81 11.63 -3.26 -20.22
CA ALA A 81 11.74 -3.84 -21.57
C ALA A 81 10.39 -4.26 -22.17
N ASN A 82 9.50 -4.81 -21.34
CA ASN A 82 8.19 -5.31 -21.74
C ASN A 82 7.06 -4.63 -20.96
N ILE A 83 7.26 -3.37 -20.57
CA ILE A 83 6.23 -2.66 -19.80
C ILE A 83 4.97 -2.48 -20.64
N GLN A 84 3.82 -2.75 -20.04
CA GLN A 84 2.52 -2.62 -20.69
C GLN A 84 1.51 -1.98 -19.74
N PHE A 85 0.54 -1.28 -20.31
CA PHE A 85 -0.65 -0.85 -19.57
C PHE A 85 -1.54 -2.07 -19.34
N VAL A 86 -2.05 -2.26 -18.11
CA VAL A 86 -2.78 -3.48 -17.74
C VAL A 86 -4.21 -3.16 -17.27
N ASP A 87 -5.19 -3.18 -18.19
CA ASP A 87 -6.60 -2.87 -17.90
C ASP A 87 -7.19 -3.66 -16.72
N ARG A 88 -6.85 -4.95 -16.64
CA ARG A 88 -7.33 -5.83 -15.56
C ARG A 88 -6.95 -5.32 -14.17
N VAL A 89 -5.79 -4.68 -14.04
CA VAL A 89 -5.31 -4.14 -12.76
C VAL A 89 -6.20 -2.98 -12.31
N ILE A 90 -6.59 -2.09 -13.24
CA ILE A 90 -7.54 -1.00 -12.99
C ILE A 90 -8.90 -1.54 -12.58
N GLN A 91 -9.42 -2.53 -13.32
CA GLN A 91 -10.70 -3.17 -13.00
C GLN A 91 -10.66 -3.81 -11.60
N SER A 92 -9.56 -4.46 -11.23
CA SER A 92 -9.40 -5.10 -9.91
C SER A 92 -9.33 -4.08 -8.78
N ASP A 93 -8.72 -2.92 -9.00
CA ASP A 93 -8.64 -1.82 -8.04
C ASP A 93 -9.98 -1.09 -7.84
N ARG A 94 -10.79 -0.99 -8.91
CA ARG A 94 -12.13 -0.37 -8.87
C ARG A 94 -13.20 -1.31 -8.34
N ASN A 95 -13.10 -2.61 -8.63
CA ASN A 95 -14.07 -3.63 -8.21
C ASN A 95 -13.97 -4.05 -6.74
N GLN A 96 -13.39 -3.22 -5.87
CA GLN A 96 -13.38 -3.41 -4.41
C GLN A 96 -14.74 -3.03 -3.77
N LEU A 97 -15.85 -3.18 -4.50
CA LEU A 97 -17.19 -3.07 -3.93
C LEU A 97 -17.40 -4.26 -3.00
N GLU A 98 -17.32 -4.00 -1.70
CA GLU A 98 -17.48 -5.00 -0.66
C GLU A 98 -18.87 -5.63 -0.75
N LYS A 99 -18.97 -6.81 -1.37
CA LYS A 99 -20.04 -7.72 -1.01
C LYS A 99 -19.78 -8.14 0.43
N LYS A 100 -20.59 -7.62 1.35
CA LYS A 100 -20.57 -8.03 2.75
C LYS A 100 -20.93 -9.51 2.80
N ILE A 101 -19.94 -10.34 3.10
CA ILE A 101 -20.11 -11.75 3.43
C ILE A 101 -20.12 -11.89 4.94
N THR A 102 -20.80 -12.92 5.46
CA THR A 102 -20.72 -13.22 6.89
C THR A 102 -19.33 -13.74 7.24
N LEU A 103 -18.96 -13.66 8.52
CA LEU A 103 -17.70 -14.24 9.00
C LEU A 103 -17.67 -15.75 8.72
N ASP A 104 -18.77 -16.45 8.95
CA ASP A 104 -18.87 -17.90 8.75
C ASP A 104 -18.69 -18.28 7.28
N ASP A 105 -19.32 -17.55 6.36
CA ASP A 105 -19.12 -17.77 4.92
C ASP A 105 -17.67 -17.52 4.50
N TYR A 106 -17.04 -16.47 5.04
CA TYR A 106 -15.63 -16.19 4.78
C TYR A 106 -14.73 -17.34 5.27
N LEU A 107 -14.91 -17.77 6.53
CA LEU A 107 -14.10 -18.82 7.14
C LEU A 107 -14.28 -20.15 6.40
N ASN A 108 -15.52 -20.54 6.05
CA ASN A 108 -15.81 -21.74 5.28
C ASN A 108 -15.14 -21.71 3.89
N ARG A 109 -15.10 -20.54 3.26
CA ARG A 109 -14.45 -20.35 1.96
C ARG A 109 -12.93 -20.45 2.04
N VAL A 110 -12.30 -19.88 3.08
CA VAL A 110 -10.84 -19.77 3.15
C VAL A 110 -10.14 -20.87 3.94
N LEU A 111 -10.84 -21.52 4.88
CA LEU A 111 -10.32 -22.56 5.79
C LEU A 111 -10.86 -23.96 5.47
N THR A 112 -10.72 -24.39 4.22
CA THR A 112 -11.19 -25.73 3.82
C THR A 112 -10.45 -26.86 4.56
N PRO A 113 -11.08 -28.02 4.80
CA PRO A 113 -10.42 -29.17 5.43
C PRO A 113 -9.13 -29.59 4.73
N ALA A 114 -9.10 -29.49 3.39
CA ALA A 114 -7.91 -29.76 2.58
C ALA A 114 -6.77 -28.78 2.89
N LYS A 115 -7.06 -27.48 3.02
CA LYS A 115 -6.06 -26.47 3.38
C LYS A 115 -5.51 -26.71 4.78
N ILE A 116 -6.37 -27.04 5.76
CA ILE A 116 -5.97 -27.35 7.13
C ILE A 116 -5.06 -28.59 7.16
N LYS A 117 -5.42 -29.65 6.43
CA LYS A 117 -4.59 -30.86 6.30
C LYS A 117 -3.22 -30.53 5.68
N GLN A 118 -3.19 -29.73 4.62
CA GLN A 118 -1.95 -29.28 3.99
C GLN A 118 -1.09 -28.43 4.94
N ALA A 119 -1.70 -27.53 5.71
CA ALA A 119 -1.02 -26.71 6.71
C ALA A 119 -0.28 -27.58 7.74
N ARG A 120 -0.99 -28.59 8.30
CA ARG A 120 -0.40 -29.53 9.26
C ARG A 120 0.76 -30.32 8.66
N SER A 121 0.59 -30.81 7.43
CA SER A 121 1.66 -31.54 6.73
C SER A 121 2.91 -30.68 6.50
N LEU A 122 2.73 -29.43 6.06
CA LEU A 122 3.84 -28.51 5.84
C LEU A 122 4.49 -28.04 7.14
N ALA A 123 3.70 -27.84 8.21
CA ALA A 123 4.23 -27.52 9.53
C ALA A 123 5.15 -28.64 10.04
N THR A 124 4.75 -29.90 9.88
CA THR A 124 5.60 -31.05 10.22
C THR A 124 6.84 -31.12 9.33
N ARG A 125 6.68 -30.96 8.01
CA ARG A 125 7.79 -31.04 7.05
C ARG A 125 8.87 -29.98 7.30
N HIS A 126 8.47 -28.76 7.66
CA HIS A 126 9.38 -27.63 7.84
C HIS A 126 9.60 -27.27 9.31
N ARG A 127 9.38 -28.24 10.22
CA ARG A 127 9.41 -28.01 11.66
C ARG A 127 10.71 -27.32 12.10
N THR A 128 11.85 -27.87 11.69
CA THR A 128 13.17 -27.35 12.06
C THR A 128 13.39 -25.91 11.59
N GLU A 129 13.00 -25.56 10.37
CA GLU A 129 13.11 -24.18 9.88
C GLU A 129 12.13 -23.24 10.60
N LEU A 130 10.91 -23.70 10.85
CA LEU A 130 9.88 -22.91 11.51
C LEU A 130 10.27 -22.61 12.97
N GLU A 131 10.83 -23.58 13.70
CA GLU A 131 11.34 -23.38 15.06
C GLU A 131 12.45 -22.33 15.09
N LYS A 132 13.44 -22.44 14.20
CA LYS A 132 14.53 -21.45 14.07
C LYS A 132 14.02 -20.04 13.77
N VAL A 133 13.04 -19.92 12.86
CA VAL A 133 12.45 -18.62 12.53
C VAL A 133 11.60 -18.11 13.70
N SER A 134 10.85 -18.98 14.36
CA SER A 134 10.01 -18.66 15.53
C SER A 134 10.85 -18.11 16.68
N GLU A 135 11.94 -18.78 17.05
CA GLU A 135 12.89 -18.32 18.08
C GLU A 135 13.48 -16.95 17.72
N LYS A 136 13.91 -16.78 16.46
CA LYS A 136 14.55 -15.53 16.02
C LYS A 136 13.58 -14.35 15.91
N SER A 137 12.32 -14.61 15.63
CA SER A 137 11.31 -13.56 15.39
C SER A 137 10.39 -13.31 16.57
N GLY A 138 10.33 -14.24 17.54
CA GLY A 138 9.31 -14.25 18.58
C GLY A 138 7.92 -14.64 18.09
N VAL A 139 7.76 -15.04 16.81
CA VAL A 139 6.47 -15.38 16.21
C VAL A 139 6.29 -16.89 16.16
N GLN A 140 5.28 -17.38 16.87
CA GLN A 140 4.99 -18.83 16.95
C GLN A 140 4.76 -19.43 15.55
N SER A 141 5.36 -20.58 15.28
CA SER A 141 5.35 -21.27 13.96
C SER A 141 3.98 -21.38 13.32
N ARG A 142 2.91 -21.58 14.11
CA ARG A 142 1.54 -21.67 13.58
C ARG A 142 1.09 -20.41 12.85
N TYR A 143 1.50 -19.21 13.29
CA TYR A 143 1.12 -17.95 12.64
C TYR A 143 1.85 -17.78 11.31
N ILE A 144 3.11 -18.22 11.23
CA ILE A 144 3.88 -18.21 9.99
C ILE A 144 3.21 -19.14 8.95
N VAL A 145 2.84 -20.35 9.37
CA VAL A 145 2.16 -21.32 8.48
C VAL A 145 0.77 -20.82 8.08
N ALA A 146 0.01 -20.24 9.00
CA ALA A 146 -1.31 -19.69 8.71
C ALA A 146 -1.23 -18.54 7.69
N LEU A 147 -0.31 -17.59 7.88
CA LEU A 147 -0.06 -16.51 6.92
C LEU A 147 0.30 -17.09 5.54
N TRP A 148 1.25 -18.03 5.49
CA TRP A 148 1.67 -18.66 4.23
C TRP A 148 0.52 -19.37 3.49
N ALA A 149 -0.40 -19.98 4.24
CA ALA A 149 -1.61 -20.61 3.70
C ALA A 149 -2.60 -19.58 3.12
N MET A 150 -2.78 -18.47 3.82
CA MET A 150 -3.76 -17.44 3.48
C MET A 150 -3.28 -16.58 2.31
N GLU A 151 -2.01 -16.23 2.27
CA GLU A 151 -1.46 -15.32 1.26
C GLU A 151 -1.29 -15.98 -0.11
N SER A 152 -0.82 -17.23 -0.16
CA SER A 152 -0.44 -17.84 -1.43
C SER A 152 -0.78 -19.32 -1.57
N ASN A 153 -1.59 -19.86 -0.67
CA ASN A 153 -1.86 -21.29 -0.60
C ASN A 153 -0.55 -22.11 -0.62
N PHE A 154 0.38 -21.71 0.25
CA PHE A 154 1.71 -22.31 0.36
C PHE A 154 2.58 -22.15 -0.89
N GLY A 155 2.50 -20.98 -1.53
CA GLY A 155 3.25 -20.64 -2.74
C GLY A 155 2.63 -21.13 -4.06
N LYS A 156 1.47 -21.80 -4.04
CA LYS A 156 0.77 -22.24 -5.26
C LYS A 156 0.16 -21.07 -6.03
N LEU A 157 -0.28 -20.03 -5.33
CA LEU A 157 -0.99 -18.87 -5.89
C LEU A 157 -0.23 -17.59 -5.51
N GLN A 158 0.75 -17.18 -6.31
CA GLN A 158 1.55 -15.97 -6.03
C GLN A 158 1.15 -14.76 -6.88
N GLY A 159 0.15 -14.96 -7.75
CA GLY A 159 -0.22 -14.01 -8.80
C GLY A 159 0.58 -14.21 -10.09
N LYS A 160 0.09 -13.62 -11.17
CA LYS A 160 0.64 -13.79 -12.53
C LYS A 160 0.99 -12.47 -13.20
N GLU A 161 0.65 -11.36 -12.55
CA GLU A 161 0.83 -10.03 -13.09
C GLU A 161 2.31 -9.67 -13.08
N ASP A 162 2.75 -9.00 -14.14
CA ASP A 162 4.03 -8.33 -14.17
C ASP A 162 4.01 -7.16 -13.18
N VAL A 163 4.80 -7.24 -12.11
CA VAL A 163 4.71 -6.28 -11.00
C VAL A 163 5.10 -4.87 -11.43
N ILE A 164 6.08 -4.73 -12.32
CA ILE A 164 6.50 -3.43 -12.86
C ILE A 164 5.35 -2.80 -13.64
N SER A 165 4.72 -3.56 -14.54
CA SER A 165 3.58 -3.11 -15.34
C SER A 165 2.36 -2.79 -14.47
N ALA A 166 2.06 -3.62 -13.47
CA ALA A 166 0.93 -3.42 -12.56
C ALA A 166 1.09 -2.14 -11.72
N LEU A 167 2.27 -1.95 -11.09
CA LEU A 167 2.53 -0.77 -10.27
C LEU A 167 2.59 0.51 -11.11
N ALA A 168 3.20 0.47 -12.30
CA ALA A 168 3.21 1.61 -13.20
C ALA A 168 1.79 1.96 -13.69
N THR A 169 0.96 0.95 -14.00
CA THR A 169 -0.44 1.11 -14.40
C THR A 169 -1.27 1.76 -13.30
N LEU A 170 -1.13 1.32 -12.04
CA LEU A 170 -1.84 1.89 -10.90
C LEU A 170 -1.34 3.28 -10.50
N ALA A 171 -0.03 3.54 -10.67
CA ALA A 171 0.52 4.87 -10.52
C ALA A 171 -0.06 5.82 -11.59
N PHE A 172 -0.16 5.33 -12.83
CA PHE A 172 -0.75 6.05 -13.94
C PHE A 172 -2.27 6.30 -13.79
N GLU A 173 -3.02 5.39 -13.17
CA GLU A 173 -4.46 5.55 -12.99
C GLU A 173 -4.81 6.80 -12.15
N GLY A 174 -4.00 7.09 -11.14
CA GLY A 174 -4.06 8.35 -10.39
C GLY A 174 -4.60 8.23 -8.96
N ARG A 175 -5.56 7.34 -8.66
CA ARG A 175 -6.25 7.28 -7.36
C ARG A 175 -5.30 7.16 -6.16
N ARG A 176 -4.21 6.41 -6.33
CA ARG A 176 -3.16 6.18 -5.31
C ARG A 176 -1.77 6.35 -5.91
N GLU A 177 -1.60 7.33 -6.80
CA GLU A 177 -0.37 7.51 -7.59
C GLU A 177 0.90 7.50 -6.74
N ALA A 178 0.93 8.29 -5.67
CA ALA A 178 2.11 8.40 -4.79
C ALA A 178 2.50 7.06 -4.16
N PHE A 179 1.50 6.28 -3.73
CA PHE A 179 1.72 4.96 -3.13
C PHE A 179 2.30 3.98 -4.16
N PHE A 180 1.68 3.86 -5.33
CA PHE A 180 2.15 2.91 -6.33
C PHE A 180 3.47 3.33 -7.01
N THR A 181 3.72 4.63 -7.12
CA THR A 181 5.04 5.15 -7.52
C THR A 181 6.10 4.75 -6.50
N HIS A 182 5.84 4.90 -5.20
CA HIS A 182 6.76 4.46 -4.15
C HIS A 182 7.07 2.96 -4.23
N GLU A 183 6.03 2.13 -4.40
CA GLU A 183 6.21 0.68 -4.54
C GLU A 183 6.96 0.30 -5.82
N LEU A 184 6.73 1.00 -6.93
CA LEU A 184 7.49 0.80 -8.16
C LEU A 184 8.98 1.09 -7.95
N MET A 185 9.32 2.20 -7.28
CA MET A 185 10.71 2.53 -6.97
C MET A 185 11.35 1.46 -6.08
N ALA A 186 10.61 0.93 -5.11
CA ALA A 186 11.07 -0.18 -4.29
C ALA A 186 11.29 -1.47 -5.12
N ALA A 187 10.39 -1.78 -6.06
CA ALA A 187 10.54 -2.91 -6.98
C ALA A 187 11.81 -2.79 -7.84
N LEU A 188 12.08 -1.60 -8.38
CA LEU A 188 13.30 -1.32 -9.13
C LEU A 188 14.57 -1.49 -8.28
N LYS A 189 14.54 -1.04 -7.02
CA LYS A 189 15.65 -1.26 -6.07
C LYS A 189 15.91 -2.75 -5.81
N ILE A 190 14.86 -3.58 -5.72
CA ILE A 190 14.98 -5.03 -5.56
C ILE A 190 15.67 -5.66 -6.78
N ILE A 191 15.27 -5.25 -7.99
CA ILE A 191 15.90 -5.73 -9.24
C ILE A 191 17.37 -5.28 -9.28
N GLN A 192 17.66 -4.03 -8.95
CA GLN A 192 19.02 -3.50 -8.93
C GLN A 192 19.94 -4.24 -7.95
N ARG A 193 19.42 -4.64 -6.78
CA ARG A 193 20.17 -5.41 -5.78
C ARG A 193 20.34 -6.89 -6.16
N GLY A 194 19.75 -7.35 -7.27
CA GLY A 194 19.79 -8.74 -7.70
C GLY A 194 18.98 -9.67 -6.81
N ASN A 195 18.02 -9.15 -6.04
CA ASN A 195 17.14 -9.95 -5.18
C ASN A 195 16.09 -10.74 -6.00
N ALA A 196 15.73 -10.23 -7.18
CA ALA A 196 14.91 -10.90 -8.19
C ALA A 196 15.24 -10.32 -9.57
N SER A 197 15.11 -11.13 -10.63
CA SER A 197 15.12 -10.56 -11.99
C SER A 197 13.76 -9.93 -12.32
N ALA A 198 13.74 -8.99 -13.27
CA ALA A 198 12.50 -8.39 -13.76
C ALA A 198 11.50 -9.44 -14.25
N ALA A 199 11.98 -10.44 -15.01
CA ALA A 199 11.14 -11.52 -15.54
C ALA A 199 10.52 -12.41 -14.44
N GLN A 200 11.21 -12.59 -13.32
CA GLN A 200 10.73 -13.37 -12.18
C GLN A 200 9.80 -12.58 -11.26
N MET A 201 9.72 -11.25 -11.42
CA MET A 201 8.95 -10.39 -10.53
C MET A 201 7.47 -10.41 -10.91
N LYS A 202 6.83 -11.54 -10.59
CA LYS A 202 5.39 -11.74 -10.72
C LYS A 202 4.69 -11.61 -9.37
N GLY A 203 3.46 -11.15 -9.40
CA GLY A 203 2.70 -10.83 -8.20
C GLY A 203 1.21 -10.70 -8.45
N SER A 204 0.51 -10.25 -7.42
CA SER A 204 -0.90 -9.85 -7.51
C SER A 204 -1.08 -8.63 -8.41
N TRP A 205 -2.32 -8.34 -8.76
CA TRP A 205 -2.69 -7.13 -9.49
C TRP A 205 -2.24 -5.84 -8.79
N ALA A 206 -2.12 -5.85 -7.47
CA ALA A 206 -1.68 -4.69 -6.68
C ALA A 206 -0.16 -4.60 -6.53
N GLY A 207 0.60 -5.57 -7.06
CA GLY A 207 2.05 -5.64 -6.96
C GLY A 207 2.58 -6.36 -5.72
N ALA A 208 1.73 -7.10 -4.99
CA ALA A 208 2.17 -7.96 -3.90
C ALA A 208 2.90 -9.20 -4.45
N MET A 209 4.07 -9.53 -3.91
CA MET A 209 4.99 -10.47 -4.54
C MET A 209 5.22 -11.73 -3.71
N GLY A 210 5.46 -12.83 -4.42
CA GLY A 210 6.00 -14.05 -3.83
C GLY A 210 5.03 -14.76 -2.89
N GLN A 211 5.58 -15.66 -2.08
CA GLN A 211 4.79 -16.54 -1.21
C GLN A 211 4.15 -15.83 0.00
N ASN A 212 4.71 -14.69 0.40
CA ASN A 212 4.23 -13.89 1.53
C ASN A 212 3.44 -12.65 1.10
N GLN A 213 3.23 -12.47 -0.22
CA GLN A 213 2.51 -11.33 -0.79
C GLN A 213 2.99 -9.98 -0.24
N PHE A 214 4.31 -9.84 -0.08
CA PHE A 214 4.87 -8.55 0.34
C PHE A 214 4.80 -7.54 -0.80
N MET A 215 4.34 -6.35 -0.47
CA MET A 215 4.63 -5.17 -1.29
C MET A 215 6.16 -4.97 -1.40
N PRO A 216 6.68 -4.43 -2.52
CA PRO A 216 8.10 -4.21 -2.71
C PRO A 216 8.81 -3.49 -1.55
N SER A 217 8.21 -2.44 -1.00
CA SER A 217 8.79 -1.71 0.13
C SER A 217 8.91 -2.58 1.39
N SER A 218 7.89 -3.42 1.66
CA SER A 218 7.92 -4.40 2.75
C SER A 218 9.04 -5.42 2.56
N LEU A 219 9.31 -5.88 1.34
CA LEU A 219 10.44 -6.78 1.08
C LEU A 219 11.78 -6.10 1.34
N LEU A 220 11.95 -4.83 0.94
CA LEU A 220 13.17 -4.08 1.24
C LEU A 220 13.39 -3.86 2.73
N ARG A 221 12.31 -3.66 3.50
CA ARG A 221 12.38 -3.36 4.93
C ARG A 221 12.55 -4.61 5.79
N TYR A 222 11.84 -5.69 5.47
CA TYR A 222 11.71 -6.86 6.34
C TYR A 222 12.29 -8.14 5.74
N GLY A 223 12.57 -8.16 4.43
CA GLY A 223 13.11 -9.32 3.74
C GLY A 223 14.46 -9.74 4.31
N LYS A 224 14.61 -11.04 4.57
CA LYS A 224 15.87 -11.64 5.02
C LYS A 224 16.33 -12.67 4.01
N ARG A 225 17.59 -12.58 3.56
CA ARG A 225 18.19 -13.58 2.66
C ARG A 225 18.46 -14.85 3.45
N ARG A 226 18.00 -16.00 2.95
CA ARG A 226 18.46 -17.29 3.46
C ARG A 226 19.94 -17.41 3.11
N ARG A 227 20.82 -17.43 4.12
CA ARG A 227 22.20 -17.87 3.92
C ARG A 227 22.12 -19.34 3.52
N ARG A 228 22.35 -19.66 2.24
CA ARG A 228 22.67 -21.03 1.87
C ARG A 228 23.98 -21.33 2.59
N GLY A 229 23.98 -22.32 3.48
CA GLY A 229 25.23 -22.83 4.02
C GLY A 229 26.12 -23.22 2.83
N ARG A 230 27.43 -22.95 2.94
CA ARG A 230 28.41 -23.61 2.07
C ARG A 230 28.10 -25.10 2.15
N GLN A 231 27.66 -25.69 1.04
CA GLN A 231 27.92 -27.10 0.85
C GLN A 231 29.44 -27.17 0.72
N ASN A 232 30.07 -27.77 1.72
CA ASN A 232 31.44 -28.24 1.59
C ASN A 232 31.46 -29.38 0.57
#